data_AF-A0A966UDW9-F1
#
_entry.id   AF-A0A966UDW9-F1
#
_cell.length_a   1.000
_cell.length_b   1.000
_cell.length_c   1.000
_cell.angle_alpha   90.00
_cell.angle_beta   90.00
_cell.angle_gamma   90.00
#
_symmetry.space_group_name_H-M   'P 1'
#
loop_
_entity.id
_entity.type
_entity.pdbx_description
1 polymer ?
#
loop_
_entity_poly.entity_id
_entity_poly.type
_entity_poly.pdbx_seq_one_letter_code
_entity_poly.pdbx_strand_id
1 'polypeptide(L)'
;MQLLERISGYDASEVMAQATITSDDVVIQQRAADFEFLSGDIKNAFARLIRMVQLTSGDTRERVRLQVLSLFAMLESDDPELITARSALARALF
;
A
#
# COMPACT_ATOMS: atom_id res chain seq x y z
N MET A 1 -11.09 -6.56 6.92
CA MET A 1 -11.12 -5.10 7.17
C MET A 1 -11.17 -4.43 5.81
N GLN A 2 -12.19 -3.61 5.54
CA GLN A 2 -12.38 -2.98 4.22
C GLN A 2 -11.55 -1.69 4.12
N LEU A 3 -11.13 -1.30 2.90
CA LEU A 3 -10.30 -0.11 2.63
C LEU A 3 -10.86 1.17 3.23
N LEU A 4 -12.18 1.40 3.10
CA LEU A 4 -12.85 2.59 3.63
C LEU A 4 -12.81 2.67 5.17
N GLU A 5 -12.85 1.53 5.86
CA GLU A 5 -12.76 1.50 7.33
C GLU A 5 -11.36 1.95 7.80
N ARG A 6 -10.31 1.58 7.06
CA ARG A 6 -8.91 1.85 7.43
C ARG A 6 -8.52 3.32 7.37
N ILE A 7 -9.16 4.08 6.48
CA ILE A 7 -8.93 5.52 6.35
C ILE A 7 -10.01 6.37 7.04
N SER A 8 -11.08 5.75 7.55
CA SER A 8 -12.13 6.47 8.26
C SER A 8 -11.56 7.21 9.48
N GLY A 9 -11.86 8.50 9.60
CA GLY A 9 -11.36 9.36 10.68
C GLY A 9 -9.93 9.91 10.49
N TYR A 10 -9.30 9.70 9.33
CA TYR A 10 -8.02 10.32 8.97
C TYR A 10 -8.21 11.43 7.95
N ASP A 11 -7.39 12.48 8.05
CA ASP A 11 -7.26 13.49 7.01
C ASP A 11 -6.20 13.06 5.99
N ALA A 12 -6.58 13.03 4.71
CA ALA A 12 -5.68 12.59 3.64
C ALA A 12 -4.44 13.49 3.52
N SER A 13 -4.59 14.81 3.67
CA SER A 13 -3.49 15.76 3.52
C SER A 13 -2.47 15.63 4.65
N GLU A 14 -2.94 15.45 5.89
CA GLU A 14 -2.09 15.21 7.05
C GLU A 14 -1.32 13.88 6.91
N VAL A 15 -2.01 12.80 6.53
CA VAL A 15 -1.38 11.49 6.34
C VAL A 15 -0.32 11.54 5.23
N MET A 16 -0.60 12.21 4.11
CA MET A 16 0.36 12.34 3.01
C MET A 16 1.57 13.21 3.38
N ALA A 17 1.35 14.30 4.13
CA ALA A 17 2.43 15.14 4.65
C ALA A 17 3.33 14.34 5.60
N GLN A 18 2.73 13.61 6.54
CA GLN A 18 3.47 12.75 7.47
C GLN A 18 4.24 11.65 6.73
N ALA A 19 3.61 10.98 5.77
CA ALA A 19 4.24 9.92 4.97
C ALA A 19 5.42 10.43 4.10
N THR A 20 5.48 11.73 3.82
CA THR A 20 6.61 12.36 3.13
C THR A 20 7.83 12.49 4.04
N ILE A 21 7.62 12.78 5.33
CA ILE A 21 8.71 12.99 6.30
C ILE A 21 9.12 11.73 7.07
N THR A 22 8.23 10.73 7.20
CA THR A 22 8.52 9.44 7.85
C THR A 22 8.38 8.29 6.86
N SER A 23 9.43 8.10 6.05
CA SER A 23 9.43 7.14 4.94
C SER A 23 9.50 5.66 5.34
N ASP A 24 9.81 5.38 6.60
CA ASP A 24 10.00 4.05 7.20
C ASP A 24 8.92 3.68 8.24
N ASP A 25 8.05 4.63 8.60
CA ASP A 25 6.89 4.35 9.47
C ASP A 25 5.85 3.54 8.69
N VAL A 26 5.83 2.24 8.92
CA VAL A 26 4.95 1.30 8.21
C VAL A 26 3.48 1.71 8.33
N VAL A 27 3.04 2.21 9.49
CA VAL A 27 1.62 2.51 9.71
C VAL A 27 1.19 3.71 8.88
N ILE A 28 1.98 4.78 8.85
CA ILE A 28 1.64 5.95 8.03
C ILE A 28 1.71 5.61 6.53
N GLN A 29 2.69 4.81 6.13
CA GLN A 29 2.86 4.40 4.73
C GLN A 29 1.70 3.52 4.26
N GLN A 30 1.21 2.62 5.13
CA GLN A 30 0.02 1.81 4.84
C GLN A 30 -1.24 2.68 4.66
N ARG A 31 -1.43 3.72 5.49
CA ARG A 31 -2.58 4.62 5.34
C ARG A 31 -2.47 5.52 4.13
N ALA A 32 -1.28 6.05 3.85
CA ALA A 32 -1.04 6.85 2.65
C ALA A 32 -1.35 6.06 1.38
N ALA A 33 -0.94 4.79 1.32
CA ALA A 33 -1.27 3.92 0.19
C ALA A 33 -2.77 3.71 0.01
N ASP A 34 -3.53 3.63 1.11
CA ASP A 34 -5.00 3.52 1.04
C ASP A 34 -5.64 4.79 0.47
N PHE A 35 -5.15 5.98 0.86
CA PHE A 35 -5.62 7.25 0.30
C PHE A 35 -5.24 7.42 -1.18
N GLU A 36 -4.01 7.06 -1.55
CA GLU A 36 -3.56 7.05 -2.95
C GLU A 36 -4.42 6.10 -3.80
N PHE A 37 -4.73 4.91 -3.28
CA PHE A 37 -5.58 3.97 -4.00
C PHE A 37 -7.00 4.53 -4.20
N LEU A 38 -7.58 5.13 -3.16
CA LEU A 38 -8.93 5.71 -3.24
C LEU A 38 -9.00 6.95 -4.15
N SER A 39 -7.90 7.70 -4.30
CA SER A 39 -7.84 8.83 -5.23
C SER A 39 -7.60 8.40 -6.69
N GLY A 40 -7.34 7.11 -6.94
CA GLY A 40 -7.02 6.57 -8.25
C GLY A 40 -5.51 6.56 -8.57
N ASP A 41 -4.65 6.94 -7.64
CA ASP A 41 -3.19 6.84 -7.77
C ASP A 41 -2.69 5.43 -7.39
N ILE A 42 -3.18 4.45 -8.16
CA ILE A 42 -2.94 3.02 -7.96
C ILE A 42 -1.44 2.69 -7.96
N LYS A 43 -0.70 3.34 -8.86
CA LYS A 43 0.74 3.16 -9.02
C LYS A 43 1.51 3.53 -7.76
N ASN A 44 1.26 4.71 -7.20
CA ASN A 44 1.98 5.16 -5.99
C ASN A 44 1.56 4.34 -4.76
N ALA A 45 0.29 3.97 -4.65
CA ALA A 45 -0.20 3.09 -3.59
C ALA A 45 0.58 1.76 -3.53
N PHE A 46 0.73 1.08 -4.67
CA PHE A 46 1.49 -0.18 -4.73
C PHE A 46 2.98 0.03 -4.53
N ALA A 47 3.57 1.05 -5.15
CA ALA A 47 5.00 1.34 -4.97
C ALA A 47 5.35 1.55 -3.48
N ARG A 48 4.49 2.28 -2.75
CA ARG A 48 4.63 2.54 -1.32
C ARG A 48 4.57 1.27 -0.49
N LEU A 49 3.56 0.43 -0.70
CA LEU A 49 3.41 -0.81 0.06
C LEU A 49 4.51 -1.82 -0.27
N ILE A 50 4.92 -1.95 -1.53
CA ILE A 50 5.98 -2.87 -1.92
C ILE A 50 7.32 -2.45 -1.30
N ARG A 51 7.62 -1.15 -1.25
CA ARG A 51 8.78 -0.63 -0.50
C ARG A 51 8.71 -1.05 0.98
N MET A 52 7.54 -0.96 1.62
CA MET A 52 7.38 -1.40 3.00
C MET A 52 7.59 -2.92 3.16
N VAL A 53 7.16 -3.75 2.20
CA VAL A 53 7.45 -5.21 2.20
C VAL A 53 8.96 -5.49 2.12
N GLN A 54 9.73 -4.65 1.42
CA GLN A 54 11.18 -4.79 1.31
C GLN A 54 11.92 -4.37 2.59
N LEU A 55 11.42 -3.35 3.30
CA LEU A 55 12.06 -2.80 4.49
C LEU A 55 11.68 -3.51 5.79
N THR A 56 10.69 -4.39 5.76
CA THR A 56 10.13 -5.05 6.95
C THR A 56 10.34 -6.56 6.93
N SER A 57 10.23 -7.19 8.10
CA SER A 57 10.32 -8.64 8.27
C SER A 57 9.26 -9.15 9.25
N GLY A 58 9.12 -10.47 9.36
CA GLY A 58 8.17 -11.13 10.27
C GLY A 58 6.72 -10.65 10.08
N ASP A 59 6.01 -10.47 11.20
CA ASP A 59 4.60 -10.11 11.23
C ASP A 59 4.30 -8.76 10.57
N THR A 60 5.24 -7.81 10.65
CA THR A 60 5.08 -6.50 10.02
C THR A 60 5.07 -6.63 8.50
N ARG A 61 5.99 -7.42 7.93
CA ARG A 61 6.03 -7.70 6.49
C ARG A 61 4.76 -8.41 6.03
N GLU A 62 4.30 -9.37 6.81
CA GLU A 62 3.08 -10.11 6.52
C GLU A 62 1.86 -9.19 6.50
N ARG A 63 1.75 -8.27 7.47
CA ARG A 63 0.66 -7.28 7.51
C ARG A 63 0.62 -6.40 6.27
N VAL A 64 1.77 -5.91 5.81
CA VAL A 64 1.86 -5.08 4.59
C VAL A 64 1.53 -5.92 3.35
N ARG A 65 2.03 -7.15 3.26
CA ARG A 65 1.73 -8.09 2.16
C ARG A 65 0.23 -8.34 2.05
N LEU A 66 -0.46 -8.58 3.16
CA LEU A 66 -1.92 -8.78 3.17
C LEU A 66 -2.68 -7.55 2.66
N GLN A 67 -2.21 -6.34 2.97
CA GLN A 67 -2.80 -5.12 2.41
C GLN A 67 -2.63 -5.03 0.90
N VAL A 68 -1.44 -5.34 0.37
CA VAL A 68 -1.21 -5.37 -1.09
C VAL A 68 -2.20 -6.32 -1.77
N LEU A 69 -2.37 -7.53 -1.20
CA LEU A 69 -3.32 -8.51 -1.73
C LEU A 69 -4.78 -8.03 -1.63
N SER A 70 -5.13 -7.32 -0.57
CA SER A 70 -6.46 -6.73 -0.44
C SER A 70 -6.74 -5.68 -1.52
N LEU A 71 -5.74 -4.88 -1.90
CA LEU A 71 -5.88 -3.90 -2.98
C LEU A 71 -5.90 -4.57 -4.37
N PHE A 72 -5.15 -5.66 -4.56
CA PHE A 72 -5.23 -6.46 -5.79
C PHE A 72 -6.64 -6.98 -6.06
N ALA A 73 -7.37 -7.38 -5.02
CA ALA A 73 -8.74 -7.87 -5.15
C ALA A 73 -9.77 -6.80 -5.56
N MET A 74 -9.36 -5.53 -5.62
CA MET A 74 -10.22 -4.40 -6.03
C MET A 74 -10.01 -3.99 -7.49
N LEU A 75 -9.04 -4.57 -8.20
CA LEU A 75 -8.72 -4.26 -9.58
C LEU A 75 -9.13 -5.40 -10.51
N GLU A 76 -9.42 -5.06 -11.76
CA GLU A 76 -9.64 -6.03 -12.83
C GLU A 76 -8.36 -6.80 -13.15
N SER A 77 -8.50 -8.05 -13.58
CA SER A 77 -7.36 -8.96 -13.74
C SER A 77 -6.35 -8.57 -14.84
N ASP A 78 -6.77 -7.74 -15.80
CA ASP A 78 -5.99 -7.23 -16.93
C ASP A 78 -5.46 -5.80 -16.69
N ASP A 79 -5.69 -5.23 -15.50
CA ASP A 79 -5.17 -3.93 -15.13
C ASP A 79 -3.62 -3.92 -15.19
N PRO A 80 -3.00 -2.99 -15.93
CA PRO A 80 -1.55 -2.96 -16.11
C PRO A 80 -0.79 -2.66 -14.81
N GLU A 81 -1.36 -1.88 -13.89
CA GLU A 81 -0.77 -1.60 -12.58
C GLU A 81 -0.85 -2.84 -11.68
N LEU A 82 -1.94 -3.62 -11.74
CA LEU A 82 -2.05 -4.90 -11.05
C LEU A 82 -0.96 -5.90 -11.50
N ILE A 83 -0.78 -6.06 -12.81
CA ILE A 83 0.22 -6.98 -13.39
C ILE A 83 1.63 -6.57 -12.95
N THR A 84 1.92 -5.27 -13.01
CA THR A 84 3.20 -4.69 -12.59
C THR A 84 3.44 -4.92 -11.09
N ALA A 85 2.45 -4.62 -10.26
CA ALA A 85 2.55 -4.74 -8.81
C ALA A 85 2.70 -6.20 -8.35
N ARG A 86 2.04 -7.17 -9.00
CA ARG A 86 2.24 -8.62 -8.72
C ARG A 86 3.68 -9.04 -8.94
N SER A 87 4.26 -8.62 -10.07
CA SER A 87 5.66 -8.91 -10.41
C SER A 87 6.62 -8.28 -9.41
N ALA A 88 6.37 -7.02 -9.02
CA ALA A 88 7.19 -6.32 -8.05
C ALA A 88 7.08 -6.90 -6.63
N LEU A 89 5.89 -7.33 -6.19
CA LEU A 89 5.70 -8.00 -4.92
C LEU A 89 6.47 -9.33 -4.86
N ALA A 90 6.40 -10.14 -5.93
CA ALA A 90 7.16 -11.39 -5.99
C ALA A 90 8.66 -11.14 -5.82
N ARG A 91 9.22 -10.15 -6.52
CA ARG A 91 10.64 -9.75 -6.38
C ARG A 91 10.98 -9.17 -5.03
N ALA A 92 10.02 -8.58 -4.33
CA ALA A 92 10.23 -8.06 -2.99
C ALA A 92 10.23 -9.18 -1.93
N LEU A 93 9.71 -10.38 -2.25
CA LEU A 93 9.58 -11.51 -1.33
C LEU A 93 10.76 -12.48 -1.36
N PHE A 94 11.49 -12.55 -2.48
CA PHE A 94 12.60 -13.47 -2.74
C PHE A 94 13.88 -12.72 -3.08
#